data_AF-A0A3S0EEZ5-F1
#
_entry.id   AF-A0A3S0EEZ5-F1
#
_cell.length_a   1.000
_cell.length_b   1.000
_cell.length_c   1.000
_cell.angle_alpha   90.00
_cell.angle_beta   90.00
_cell.angle_gamma   90.00
#
_symmetry.space_group_name_H-M   'P 1'
#
loop_
_entity.id
_entity.type
_entity.pdbx_description
1 polymer ?
#
loop_
_entity_poly.entity_id
_entity_poly.type
_entity_poly.pdbx_seq_one_letter_code
_entity_poly.pdbx_strand_id
1 'polypeptide(L)' 'IGGAVFRIAKPCERCVFTTVDPHTGRKGLDQEPLRTLAQYRRTPAGVIFGQNVIAEGRADLHVGMPVEILE' A
#
# COMPACT_ATOMS: atom_id res chain seq x y z
N ILE A 1 -1.90 -15.81 -4.91
CA ILE A 1 -2.35 -15.13 -6.15
C ILE A 1 -1.85 -15.94 -7.34
N GLY A 2 -2.73 -16.58 -8.10
CA GLY A 2 -2.35 -17.37 -9.29
C GLY A 2 -1.34 -18.50 -9.07
N GLY A 3 -1.13 -18.95 -7.83
CA GLY A 3 -0.10 -19.91 -7.42
C GLY A 3 1.05 -19.31 -6.57
N ALA A 4 1.27 -17.99 -6.63
CA ALA A 4 2.23 -17.29 -5.79
C ALA A 4 1.70 -17.12 -4.36
N VAL A 5 2.51 -17.45 -3.35
CA VAL A 5 2.17 -17.31 -1.93
C VAL A 5 2.79 -16.04 -1.36
N PHE A 6 2.00 -15.27 -0.60
CA PHE A 6 2.45 -14.05 0.05
C PHE A 6 2.07 -14.08 1.52
N ARG A 7 3.01 -13.71 2.39
CA ARG A 7 2.76 -13.54 3.81
C ARG A 7 2.65 -12.06 4.17
N ILE A 8 1.64 -11.71 4.97
CA ILE A 8 1.48 -10.35 5.50
C ILE A 8 2.62 -10.06 6.48
N ALA A 9 3.43 -9.05 6.18
CA ALA A 9 4.55 -8.65 7.03
C ALA A 9 4.12 -7.58 8.03
N LYS A 10 3.47 -6.51 7.55
CA LYS A 10 3.00 -5.40 8.39
C LYS A 10 2.08 -4.44 7.61
N PRO A 11 1.27 -3.63 8.30
CA PRO A 11 0.57 -2.51 7.68
C PRO A 11 1.54 -1.51 7.02
N CYS A 12 1.09 -0.83 5.96
CA CYS A 12 1.89 0.17 5.25
C CYS A 12 1.53 1.58 5.75
N GLU A 13 2.45 2.19 6.50
CA GLU A 13 2.37 3.62 6.83
C GLU A 13 2.60 4.46 5.58
N ARG A 14 1.76 5.47 5.37
CA ARG A 14 1.90 6.43 4.28
C ARG A 14 2.62 7.68 4.75
N CYS A 15 3.65 8.05 4.02
CA CYS A 15 4.37 9.31 4.20
C CYS A 15 3.89 10.38 3.20
N VAL A 16 4.49 11.56 3.33
CA VAL A 16 4.24 12.74 2.49
C VAL A 16 4.43 12.49 0.99
N PHE A 17 5.15 11.44 0.58
CA PHE A 17 5.37 11.13 -0.83
C PHE A 17 4.06 10.85 -1.59
N THR A 18 3.00 10.42 -0.88
CA THR A 18 1.64 10.30 -1.45
C THR A 18 1.06 11.62 -1.97
N THR A 19 1.60 12.75 -1.53
CA THR A 19 1.12 14.09 -1.89
C THR A 19 1.83 14.68 -3.10
N VAL A 20 2.76 13.94 -3.71
CA VAL A 20 3.46 14.36 -4.93
C VAL A 20 2.64 13.93 -6.14
N ASP A 21 2.31 14.89 -7.00
CA ASP A 21 1.67 14.62 -8.28
C ASP A 21 2.65 13.85 -9.20
N PRO A 22 2.29 12.65 -9.68
CA PRO A 22 3.21 11.80 -10.44
C PRO A 22 3.49 12.29 -11.86
N HIS A 23 2.67 13.19 -12.42
CA HIS A 23 2.87 13.74 -13.76
C HIS A 23 3.81 14.95 -13.75
N THR A 24 3.77 15.74 -12.68
CA THR A 24 4.50 17.02 -12.56
C THR A 24 5.66 16.98 -11.57
N GLY A 25 5.69 15.99 -10.67
CA GLY A 25 6.65 15.90 -9.57
C GLY A 25 6.46 16.97 -8.49
N ARG A 26 5.37 17.74 -8.55
CA ARG A 26 5.10 18.82 -7.59
C ARG A 26 4.38 18.29 -6.37
N LYS A 27 4.84 18.73 -5.20
CA LYS A 27 4.18 18.42 -3.92
C LYS A 27 2.92 19.28 -3.76
N GLY A 28 1.80 18.64 -3.44
CA GLY A 28 0.57 19.30 -3.04
C GLY A 28 0.73 20.09 -1.74
N LEU A 29 0.32 21.35 -1.74
CA LEU A 29 0.42 22.24 -0.58
C LEU A 29 -0.66 21.94 0.48
N ASP A 30 -1.76 21.33 0.07
CA ASP A 30 -2.89 20.90 0.92
C ASP A 30 -2.65 19.56 1.63
N GLN A 31 -1.52 18.90 1.33
CA GLN A 31 -1.13 17.58 1.85
C GLN A 31 -2.12 16.46 1.52
N GLU A 32 -2.91 16.60 0.45
CA GLU A 32 -3.78 15.52 0.00
C GLU A 32 -2.99 14.47 -0.79
N PRO A 33 -3.34 13.17 -0.68
CA PRO A 33 -4.48 12.60 0.07
C PRO A 33 -4.17 12.29 1.55
N LEU A 34 -2.97 12.60 2.05
CA LEU A 34 -2.52 12.18 3.39
C LEU A 34 -3.38 12.83 4.49
N ARG A 35 -3.77 14.09 4.32
CA ARG A 35 -4.67 14.80 5.25
C ARG A 35 -6.02 14.11 5.37
N THR A 36 -6.63 13.69 4.25
CA THR A 36 -7.88 12.92 4.26
C THR A 36 -7.70 11.56 4.95
N LEU A 37 -6.65 10.80 4.58
CA LEU A 37 -6.37 9.50 5.21
C LEU A 37 -6.17 9.61 6.72
N ALA A 38 -5.53 10.68 7.20
CA ALA A 38 -5.29 10.89 8.62
C ALA A 38 -6.57 11.04 9.46
N GLN A 39 -7.71 11.37 8.85
CA GLN A 39 -8.99 11.52 9.56
C GLN A 39 -9.60 10.17 9.98
N TYR A 40 -9.31 9.08 9.25
CA TYR A 40 -9.98 7.78 9.48
C TYR A 40 -9.06 6.55 9.43
N ARG A 41 -7.78 6.73 9.06
CA ARG A 41 -6.77 5.64 8.99
C ARG A 41 -5.60 5.86 9.95
N ARG A 42 -5.71 6.80 10.88
CA ARG A 42 -4.65 7.07 11.85
C ARG A 42 -4.64 6.02 12.96
N THR A 43 -3.46 5.50 13.22
CA THR A 43 -3.17 4.51 14.29
C THR A 43 -1.96 4.98 15.10
N PRO A 44 -1.60 4.32 16.21
CA PRO A 44 -0.33 4.59 16.91
C PRO A 44 0.90 4.41 16.02
N ALA A 45 0.82 3.60 14.97
CA ALA A 45 1.90 3.35 14.02
C ALA A 45 1.89 4.32 12.81
N GLY A 46 1.07 5.37 12.83
CA GLY A 46 0.95 6.35 11.75
C GLY A 46 -0.33 6.20 10.93
N VAL A 47 -0.37 6.86 9.75
CA VAL A 47 -1.52 6.81 8.84
C VAL A 47 -1.38 5.60 7.92
N ILE A 48 -2.28 4.62 8.06
CA ILE A 48 -2.12 3.30 7.42
C ILE A 48 -2.99 3.17 6.17
N PHE A 49 -2.35 2.89 5.03
CA PHE A 49 -3.07 2.56 3.80
C PHE A 49 -2.27 1.53 2.98
N GLY A 50 -2.76 0.28 3.00
CA GLY A 50 -2.14 -0.87 2.34
C GLY A 50 -1.44 -1.83 3.33
N GLN A 51 -0.87 -2.89 2.78
CA GLN A 51 -0.14 -3.93 3.50
C GLN A 51 1.19 -4.19 2.80
N ASN A 52 2.25 -4.37 3.57
CA ASN A 52 3.51 -4.90 3.07
C ASN A 52 3.45 -6.42 3.15
N VAL A 53 3.76 -7.09 2.05
CA VAL A 53 3.78 -8.56 1.96
C VAL A 53 5.16 -9.04 1.51
N ILE A 54 5.49 -10.27 1.89
CA ILE A 54 6.70 -10.96 1.47
C ILE A 54 6.26 -12.11 0.55
N ALA A 55 6.87 -12.20 -0.63
CA ALA A 55 6.68 -13.33 -1.52
C ALA A 55 7.44 -14.55 -0.97
N GLU A 56 6.75 -15.67 -0.83
CA GLU A 56 7.36 -16.93 -0.45
C GLU A 56 7.82 -17.63 -1.75
N GLY A 57 9.06 -17.35 -2.15
CA GLY A 57 9.67 -17.85 -3.38
C GLY A 57 9.56 -16.89 -4.57
N ARG A 58 9.71 -17.44 -5.78
CA ARG A 58 9.67 -16.69 -7.06
C ARG A 58 8.47 -17.15 -7.88
N ALA A 59 7.72 -16.18 -8.40
CA ALA A 59 6.60 -16.42 -9.30
C ALA A 59 6.38 -15.19 -10.21
N ASP A 60 5.79 -15.43 -11.37
CA ASP A 60 5.34 -14.37 -12.27
C ASP A 60 3.88 -14.01 -11.95
N LEU A 61 3.58 -12.71 -11.96
CA LEU A 61 2.23 -12.19 -11.72
C LEU A 61 1.69 -11.54 -12.99
N HIS A 62 0.42 -11.84 -13.27
CA HIS A 62 -0.32 -11.23 -14.37
C HIS A 62 -1.65 -10.68 -13.87
N VAL A 63 -2.09 -9.57 -14.48
CA VAL A 63 -3.40 -8.98 -14.19
C VAL A 63 -4.50 -10.00 -14.49
N GLY A 64 -5.46 -10.12 -13.57
CA GLY A 64 -6.58 -11.06 -13.67
C GLY A 64 -6.35 -12.40 -12.96
N MET A 65 -5.16 -12.66 -12.41
CA MET A 65 -4.94 -13.84 -11.58
C MET A 65 -5.83 -13.84 -10.34
N PRO A 66 -6.41 -15.01 -9.96
CA PRO A 66 -7.26 -15.11 -8.78
C PRO A 66 -6.46 -14.90 -7.49
N VAL A 67 -7.12 -14.29 -6.51
CA VAL A 67 -6.61 -14.09 -5.15
C VAL A 67 -7.37 -15.03 -4.22
N GLU A 68 -6.62 -15.78 -3.43
CA GLU A 68 -7.12 -16.67 -2.39
C GLU A 68 -6.46 -16.29 -1.07
N ILE A 69 -7.23 -16.29 0.01
CA ILE A 69 -6.73 -16.08 1.37
C ILE A 69 -6.42 -17.46 1.94
N LEU A 70 -5.17 -17.64 2.35
CA LEU A 70 -4.66 -18.89 2.93
C LEU A 70 -4.64 -18.74 4.46
N GLU A 71 -4.89 -19.84 5.17
CA GLU A 71 -4.82 -19.93 6.64
C GLU A 71 -3.37 -20.11 7.15
#